data_AF-A0A846MNU4-F1
#
_entry.id   AF-A0A846MNU4-F1
#
_cell.length_a   1.000
_cell.length_b   1.000
_cell.length_c   1.000
_cell.angle_alpha   90.00
_cell.angle_beta   90.00
_cell.angle_gamma   90.00
#
_symmetry.space_group_name_H-M   'P 1'
#
loop_
_entity.id
_entity.type
_entity.pdbx_description
1 polymer ?
#
loop_
_entity_poly.entity_id
_entity_poly.type
_entity_poly.pdbx_seq_one_letter_code
_entity_poly.pdbx_strand_id
1 'polypeptide(L)'
;MANTASNSTPQVKRLLQVFWILLGVTALEFLIAFTMNPGALKIAIFIGLTIIKAFYIVGEFMHLRHEVKSLIWSILLPMIFVVWLIVALIAEGGAH
;
A
#
# COMPACT_ATOMS: atom_id res chain seq x y z
N MET A 1 11.32 -10.55 36.72
CA MET A 1 11.59 -10.35 35.28
C MET A 1 11.07 -11.55 34.51
N ALA A 2 10.43 -11.30 33.36
CA ALA A 2 10.03 -12.25 32.32
C ALA A 2 8.86 -13.22 32.61
N ASN A 3 7.64 -12.86 32.19
CA ASN A 3 6.88 -13.57 31.13
C ASN A 3 5.53 -12.88 30.87
N THR A 4 5.51 -11.89 29.97
CA THR A 4 4.29 -11.49 29.27
C THR A 4 4.48 -11.85 27.82
N ALA A 5 4.55 -13.15 27.53
CA ALA A 5 4.40 -13.66 26.18
C ALA A 5 3.06 -13.13 25.66
N SER A 6 3.16 -12.16 24.76
CA SER A 6 2.05 -11.48 24.13
C SER A 6 1.07 -12.50 23.57
N ASN A 7 -0.19 -12.45 24.03
CA ASN A 7 -1.32 -13.14 23.42
C ASN A 7 -1.42 -12.70 21.96
N SER A 8 -0.76 -13.43 21.05
CA SER A 8 -0.76 -13.14 19.63
C SER A 8 -2.12 -13.53 19.06
N THR A 9 -3.00 -12.54 18.89
CA THR A 9 -4.27 -12.71 18.21
C THR A 9 -4.01 -13.34 16.83
N PRO A 10 -4.83 -14.30 16.37
CA PRO A 10 -4.66 -14.98 15.07
C PRO A 10 -4.48 -14.01 13.88
N GLN A 11 -5.01 -12.79 14.03
CA GLN A 11 -4.95 -11.69 13.06
C GLN A 11 -3.53 -11.14 12.85
N VAL A 12 -2.73 -10.98 13.91
CA VAL A 12 -1.36 -10.43 13.82
C VAL A 12 -0.43 -11.40 13.09
N LYS A 13 -0.62 -12.71 13.27
CA LYS A 13 0.15 -13.74 12.55
C LYS A 13 -0.14 -13.70 11.05
N ARG A 14 -1.39 -13.48 10.67
CA ARG A 14 -1.80 -13.34 9.26
C ARG A 14 -1.17 -12.10 8.63
N LEU A 15 -1.18 -10.98 9.35
CA LEU A 15 -0.54 -9.73 8.93
C LEU A 15 0.96 -9.92 8.66
N LEU A 16 1.67 -10.56 9.58
CA LEU A 16 3.09 -10.84 9.47
C LEU A 16 3.40 -11.79 8.30
N GLN A 17 2.59 -12.82 8.09
CA GLN A 17 2.75 -13.74 6.96
C GLN A 17 2.67 -13.00 5.62
N VAL A 18 1.74 -12.08 5.51
CA VAL A 18 1.46 -11.30 4.29
C VAL A 18 2.54 -10.27 4.07
N PHE A 19 2.93 -9.57 5.14
CA PHE A 19 4.08 -8.67 5.13
C PHE A 19 5.32 -9.37 4.56
N TRP A 20 5.63 -10.60 4.99
CA TRP A 20 6.78 -11.35 4.47
C TRP A 20 6.63 -11.74 2.99
N ILE A 21 5.44 -12.13 2.54
CA ILE A 21 5.17 -12.42 1.12
C ILE A 21 5.41 -11.17 0.27
N LEU A 22 4.84 -10.03 0.68
CA LEU A 22 5.00 -8.78 -0.05
C LEU A 22 6.44 -8.26 -0.01
N LEU A 23 7.14 -8.43 1.11
CA LEU A 23 8.55 -8.07 1.24
C LEU A 23 9.38 -8.90 0.25
N GLY A 24 9.12 -10.21 0.14
CA GLY A 24 9.76 -11.09 -0.83
C GLY A 24 9.52 -10.65 -2.29
N VAL A 25 8.27 -10.35 -2.66
CA VAL A 25 7.94 -9.84 -4.00
C VAL A 25 8.67 -8.52 -4.29
N THR A 26 8.74 -7.62 -3.31
CA THR A 26 9.41 -6.32 -3.45
C THR A 26 10.91 -6.48 -3.59
N ALA A 27 11.53 -7.36 -2.80
CA ALA A 27 12.95 -7.65 -2.88
C ALA A 27 13.32 -8.24 -4.26
N LEU A 28 12.47 -9.13 -4.78
CA LEU A 28 12.63 -9.69 -6.12
C LEU A 28 12.50 -8.60 -7.20
N GLU A 29 11.53 -7.69 -7.09
CA GLU A 29 11.40 -6.53 -7.97
C GLU A 29 12.65 -5.67 -8.00
N PHE A 30 13.19 -5.31 -6.83
CA PHE A 30 14.44 -4.55 -6.75
C PHE A 30 15.59 -5.29 -7.40
N LEU A 31 15.69 -6.61 -7.19
CA LEU A 31 16.76 -7.42 -7.77
C LEU A 31 16.67 -7.45 -9.31
N ILE A 32 15.47 -7.62 -9.88
CA ILE A 32 15.24 -7.49 -11.32
C ILE A 32 15.55 -6.06 -11.80
N ALA A 33 15.19 -5.04 -11.00
CA ALA A 33 15.49 -3.65 -11.32
C ALA A 33 16.99 -3.39 -11.44
N PHE A 34 17.81 -3.97 -10.56
CA PHE A 34 19.26 -3.81 -10.60
C PHE A 34 19.93 -4.62 -11.72
N THR A 35 19.30 -5.72 -12.16
CA THR A 35 19.88 -6.61 -13.18
C THR A 35 19.48 -6.21 -14.61
N MET A 36 18.34 -5.53 -14.80
CA MET A 36 17.80 -5.17 -16.11
C MET A 36 18.08 -3.72 -16.49
N ASN A 37 18.50 -3.50 -17.75
CA ASN A 37 18.80 -2.17 -18.29
C ASN A 37 17.58 -1.22 -18.16
N PRO A 38 17.79 0.07 -17.85
CA PRO A 38 16.69 1.04 -17.74
C PRO A 38 15.97 1.18 -19.09
N GLY A 39 14.66 0.91 -19.10
CA GLY A 39 13.83 1.03 -20.30
C GLY A 39 12.34 1.01 -19.96
N ALA A 40 11.51 1.38 -20.95
CA ALA A 40 10.06 1.46 -20.79
C ALA A 40 9.42 0.14 -20.29
N LEU A 41 10.01 -1.01 -20.65
CA LEU A 41 9.55 -2.33 -20.25
C LEU A 41 9.74 -2.57 -18.74
N LYS A 42 10.88 -2.14 -18.17
CA LYS A 42 11.15 -2.19 -16.73
C LYS A 42 10.17 -1.31 -15.95
N ILE A 43 9.88 -0.12 -16.46
CA ILE A 43 8.92 0.82 -15.85
C ILE A 43 7.51 0.21 -15.86
N ALA A 44 7.08 -0.36 -16.98
CA ALA A 44 5.77 -1.01 -17.08
C ALA A 44 5.62 -2.19 -16.12
N ILE A 45 6.67 -3.03 -15.99
CA ILE A 45 6.68 -4.15 -15.03
C ILE A 45 6.58 -3.65 -13.59
N PHE A 46 7.34 -2.60 -13.23
CA PHE A 46 7.28 -1.99 -11.90
C PHE A 46 5.90 -1.45 -11.56
N ILE A 47 5.26 -0.74 -12.50
CA ILE A 47 3.91 -0.20 -12.32
C ILE A 47 2.90 -1.35 -12.17
N GLY A 48 3.00 -2.40 -13.00
CA GLY A 48 2.12 -3.56 -12.89
C GLY A 48 2.26 -4.31 -11.56
N LEU A 49 3.48 -4.57 -11.12
CA LEU A 49 3.75 -5.27 -9.86
C LEU A 49 3.39 -4.43 -8.63
N THR A 50 3.59 -3.12 -8.66
CA THR A 50 3.12 -2.23 -7.59
C THR A 50 1.59 -2.21 -7.48
N ILE A 51 0.85 -2.27 -8.58
CA ILE A 51 -0.62 -2.41 -8.55
C ILE A 51 -1.01 -3.76 -7.94
N ILE A 52 -0.42 -4.87 -8.37
CA ILE A 52 -0.69 -6.21 -7.82
C ILE A 52 -0.41 -6.23 -6.31
N LYS A 53 0.71 -5.65 -5.89
CA LYS A 53 1.08 -5.51 -4.49
C LYS A 53 0.03 -4.71 -3.71
N ALA A 54 -0.43 -3.59 -4.25
CA ALA A 54 -1.49 -2.79 -3.63
C ALA A 54 -2.79 -3.60 -3.46
N PHE A 55 -3.18 -4.41 -4.45
CA PHE A 55 -4.31 -5.34 -4.32
C PHE A 55 -4.11 -6.39 -3.23
N TYR A 56 -2.91 -6.95 -3.09
CA TYR A 56 -2.60 -7.91 -2.01
C TYR A 56 -2.61 -7.28 -0.62
N ILE A 57 -2.13 -6.03 -0.47
CA ILE A 57 -2.25 -5.26 0.76
C ILE A 57 -3.73 -5.05 1.08
N VAL A 58 -4.48 -4.48 0.13
CA VAL A 58 -5.90 -4.17 0.35
C VAL A 58 -6.68 -5.44 0.65
N GLY A 59 -6.52 -6.52 -0.12
CA GLY A 59 -7.27 -7.77 0.07
C GLY A 59 -7.03 -8.43 1.42
N GLU A 60 -5.80 -8.45 1.91
CA GLU A 60 -5.46 -9.25 3.10
C GLU A 60 -5.38 -8.43 4.39
N PHE A 61 -5.21 -7.10 4.30
CA PHE A 61 -5.61 -6.19 5.37
C PHE A 61 -7.15 -6.02 5.42
N MET A 62 -7.90 -6.39 4.37
CA MET A 62 -9.38 -6.46 4.34
C MET A 62 -9.92 -7.88 4.57
N HIS A 63 -9.59 -8.51 5.70
CA HIS A 63 -10.27 -9.74 6.12
C HIS A 63 -11.76 -9.54 6.51
N LEU A 64 -12.51 -8.59 5.93
CA LEU A 64 -13.93 -8.40 6.21
C LEU A 64 -14.65 -8.01 4.92
N ARG A 65 -15.21 -9.02 4.24
CA ARG A 65 -16.05 -8.90 3.03
C ARG A 65 -17.32 -8.04 3.23
N HIS A 66 -17.52 -7.45 4.42
CA HIS A 66 -18.56 -6.49 4.76
C HIS A 66 -18.04 -5.11 5.22
N GLU A 67 -16.75 -4.96 5.53
CA GLU A 67 -16.15 -3.67 5.95
C GLU A 67 -15.31 -3.01 4.85
N VAL A 68 -15.31 -3.56 3.63
CA VAL A 68 -14.66 -2.95 2.45
C VAL A 68 -15.02 -1.47 2.26
N LYS A 69 -16.22 -1.06 2.68
CA LYS A 69 -16.64 0.34 2.67
C LYS A 69 -15.78 1.20 3.62
N SER A 70 -15.50 0.75 4.83
CA SER A 70 -14.71 1.49 5.83
C SER A 70 -13.28 1.72 5.34
N LEU A 71 -12.65 0.70 4.76
CA LEU A 71 -11.29 0.85 4.23
C LEU A 71 -11.25 1.72 2.97
N ILE A 72 -12.26 1.62 2.09
CA ILE A 72 -12.42 2.53 0.96
C ILE A 72 -12.50 3.96 1.50
N TRP A 73 -13.35 4.23 2.49
CA TRP A 73 -13.45 5.56 3.11
C TRP A 73 -12.14 6.03 3.74
N SER A 74 -11.37 5.14 4.39
CA SER A 74 -10.06 5.47 4.95
C SER A 74 -9.02 5.87 3.90
N ILE A 75 -9.15 5.39 2.66
CA ILE A 75 -8.27 5.76 1.54
C ILE A 75 -8.84 6.95 0.76
N LEU A 76 -10.15 6.98 0.54
CA LEU A 76 -10.83 8.02 -0.22
C LEU A 76 -10.80 9.38 0.49
N LEU A 77 -10.96 9.38 1.82
CA LEU A 77 -10.99 10.60 2.63
C LEU A 77 -9.68 11.41 2.53
N PRO A 78 -8.48 10.84 2.77
CA PRO A 78 -7.24 11.57 2.58
C PRO A 78 -7.00 11.96 1.12
N MET A 79 -7.43 11.15 0.14
CA MET A 79 -7.30 11.50 -1.28
C MET A 79 -8.15 12.71 -1.67
N ILE A 80 -9.41 12.76 -1.22
CA ILE A 80 -10.30 13.92 -1.44
C ILE A 80 -9.75 15.16 -0.75
N PHE A 81 -9.24 15.02 0.48
CA PHE A 81 -8.63 16.12 1.21
C PHE A 81 -7.43 16.71 0.46
N VAL A 82 -6.54 15.88 -0.10
CA VAL A 82 -5.40 16.35 -0.91
C VAL A 82 -5.86 17.08 -2.16
N VAL A 83 -6.82 16.53 -2.92
CA VAL A 83 -7.34 17.18 -4.13
C VAL A 83 -7.99 18.52 -3.80
N TRP A 84 -8.79 18.57 -2.73
CA TRP A 84 -9.39 19.82 -2.25
C TRP A 84 -8.33 20.85 -1.86
N LEU A 85 -7.27 20.43 -1.15
CA LEU A 85 -6.19 21.30 -0.71
C LEU A 85 -5.38 21.85 -1.90
N ILE A 86 -5.13 21.05 -2.93
CA ILE A 86 -4.51 21.51 -4.18
C ILE A 86 -5.38 22.57 -4.85
N VAL A 87 -6.69 22.35 -4.96
CA VAL A 87 -7.63 23.33 -5.54
C VAL A 87 -7.66 24.62 -4.72
N ALA A 88 -7.71 24.52 -3.39
CA ALA A 88 -7.71 25.68 -2.50
C ALA A 88 -6.42 26.50 -2.63
N LEU A 89 -5.25 25.84 -2.69
CA LEU A 89 -3.96 26.51 -2.89
C LEU A 89 -3.86 27.18 -4.26
N ILE A 90 -4.42 26.60 -5.32
CA ILE A 90 -4.46 27.23 -6.64
C ILE A 90 -5.40 28.44 -6.63
N ALA A 91 -6.56 28.33 -5.98
CA ALA A 91 -7.54 29.40 -5.89
C ALA A 91 -7.04 30.60 -5.07
N GLU A 92 -6.41 30.38 -3.92
CA GLU A 92 -5.80 31.47 -3.13
C GLU A 92 -4.47 31.95 -3.74
N GLY A 93 -3.65 31.04 -4.25
CA GLY A 93 -2.36 31.38 -4.85
C GLY A 93 -2.47 32.15 -6.17
N GLY A 94 -3.59 32.00 -6.91
CA GLY A 94 -3.90 32.75 -8.12
C GLY A 94 -4.76 34.00 -7.89
N ALA A 95 -5.17 34.28 -6.65
CA ALA A 95 -5.94 35.48 -6.29
C ALA A 95 -5.07 36.73 -6.04
N HIS A 96 -3.80 36.71 -6.47
CA HIS A 96 -2.84 37.80 -6.39
C HIS A 96 -2.16 38.05 -7.73
#